data_AF-A0AAN6YS80-F1
#
_entry.id   AF-A0AAN6YS80-F1
#
_cell.length_a   1.000
_cell.length_b   1.000
_cell.length_c   1.000
_cell.angle_alpha   90.00
_cell.angle_beta   90.00
_cell.angle_gamma   90.00
#
_symmetry.space_group_name_H-M   'P 1'
#
loop_
_entity.id
_entity.type
_entity.pdbx_description
1 polymer ?
#
loop_
_entity_poly.entity_id
_entity_poly.type
_entity_poly.pdbx_seq_one_letter_code
_entity_poly.pdbx_strand_id
1 'polypeptide(L)'
;MANQSTDTPVSSRSSKNAPAVAPSQLFFSQVANCAKEKRFREIPTPSNFVAQYAREEQRSPPQPVVEDPSRHWIHVPENGRYFVGRQGILEKIKISFVQVATGQRSFALWAGKGFGKTQIARKIVSENTHHSPYILWCQAENKTRIMETFEQYAISRKLVDNRGGDSPDKNFETAARGFLDWFRTLHYWPYGRSGSVLITTHDSSFGRSNLAGDGARLNMLETPDAIKMVLFQLSPESRNTHANAANLDEEEARKLVSPLQNFPLAIHACLGAINEAEGGVTIAESFQDLCSSSGARKAILGVEKDYGK
;
A
#
# COMPACT_ATOMS: atom_id res chain seq x y z
N MET A 1 38.72 -60.68 35.68
CA MET A 1 39.63 -60.65 34.50
C MET A 1 38.98 -59.80 33.43
N ALA A 2 39.80 -58.92 32.82
CA ALA A 2 39.57 -58.09 31.62
C ALA A 2 38.74 -56.78 31.73
N ASN A 3 39.50 -55.69 31.55
CA ASN A 3 39.12 -54.29 31.27
C ASN A 3 38.62 -54.08 29.83
N GLN A 4 37.91 -52.96 29.60
CA GLN A 4 38.04 -51.94 28.52
C GLN A 4 36.71 -51.16 28.43
N SER A 5 36.59 -49.87 28.79
CA SER A 5 37.06 -48.64 28.13
C SER A 5 36.72 -48.57 26.63
N THR A 6 35.77 -47.71 26.24
CA THR A 6 35.98 -46.56 25.32
C THR A 6 34.69 -45.76 25.06
N ASP A 7 34.84 -44.43 25.15
CA ASP A 7 34.40 -43.38 24.22
C ASP A 7 32.92 -43.08 23.92
N THR A 8 32.51 -41.89 24.38
CA THR A 8 31.48 -41.00 23.82
C THR A 8 31.74 -40.67 22.33
N PRO A 9 30.66 -40.35 21.58
CA PRO A 9 30.61 -38.96 21.09
C PRO A 9 29.24 -38.29 21.21
N VAL A 10 29.34 -37.03 21.61
CA VAL A 10 28.35 -35.95 21.47
C VAL A 10 28.08 -35.71 19.98
N SER A 11 26.81 -35.69 19.55
CA SER A 11 26.45 -35.14 18.24
C SER A 11 25.04 -34.55 18.18
N SER A 12 25.05 -33.26 17.80
CA SER A 12 24.06 -32.49 17.03
C SER A 12 22.62 -32.36 17.55
N ARG A 13 22.39 -31.32 18.38
CA ARG A 13 21.11 -30.59 18.37
C ARG A 13 20.98 -29.88 17.02
N SER A 14 20.10 -30.40 16.17
CA SER A 14 19.57 -29.71 14.99
C SER A 14 18.98 -28.36 15.42
N SER A 15 19.60 -27.27 14.98
CA SER A 15 19.00 -25.94 15.03
C SER A 15 17.81 -25.92 14.09
N LYS A 16 16.61 -25.76 14.67
CA LYS A 16 15.41 -25.43 13.91
C LYS A 16 15.66 -24.10 13.22
N ASN A 17 15.79 -24.12 11.90
CA ASN A 17 15.71 -22.94 11.06
C ASN A 17 14.38 -22.24 11.35
N ALA A 18 14.44 -21.06 11.98
CA ALA A 18 13.31 -20.17 12.02
C ALA A 18 13.01 -19.72 10.57
N PRO A 19 11.76 -19.80 10.10
CA PRO A 19 11.43 -19.33 8.77
C PRO A 19 11.74 -17.84 8.66
N ALA A 20 12.38 -17.46 7.56
CA ALA A 20 12.60 -16.06 7.21
C ALA A 20 11.24 -15.34 7.19
N VAL A 21 11.06 -14.41 8.12
CA VAL A 21 9.86 -13.58 8.23
C VAL A 21 9.78 -12.71 6.98
N ALA A 22 8.70 -12.87 6.21
CA ALA A 22 8.47 -12.09 5.01
C ALA A 22 8.28 -10.59 5.35
N PRO A 23 8.77 -9.67 4.52
CA PRO A 23 8.67 -8.24 4.77
C PRO A 23 7.20 -7.78 4.77
N SER A 24 6.74 -7.25 5.91
CA SER A 24 5.42 -6.65 6.10
C SER A 24 5.55 -5.13 6.13
N GLN A 25 4.76 -4.37 5.39
CA GLN A 25 4.81 -2.89 5.42
C GLN A 25 3.72 -2.36 6.36
N LEU A 26 4.10 -1.91 7.56
CA LEU A 26 3.19 -1.38 8.59
C LEU A 26 3.10 0.15 8.49
N PHE A 27 1.89 0.70 8.46
CA PHE A 27 1.63 2.14 8.40
C PHE A 27 0.94 2.64 9.68
N PHE A 28 1.35 3.82 10.18
CA PHE A 28 0.83 4.43 11.41
C PHE A 28 0.15 5.78 11.11
N SER A 29 -1.07 5.98 11.58
CA SER A 29 -1.75 7.29 11.55
C SER A 29 -2.24 7.64 12.95
N GLN A 30 -1.57 8.58 13.61
CA GLN A 30 -1.98 9.00 14.94
C GLN A 30 -3.02 10.13 14.83
N VAL A 31 -4.29 9.79 15.09
CA VAL A 31 -5.40 10.75 15.13
C VAL A 31 -5.60 11.25 16.55
N ALA A 32 -5.43 12.56 16.75
CA ALA A 32 -6.01 13.30 17.86
C ALA A 32 -7.22 14.08 17.31
N ASN A 33 -8.43 13.74 17.76
CA ASN A 33 -9.67 14.34 17.25
C ASN A 33 -10.01 15.66 17.97
N CYS A 34 -10.41 16.66 17.18
CA CYS A 34 -11.26 17.77 17.58
C CYS A 34 -12.55 17.71 16.73
N ALA A 35 -13.71 17.66 17.37
CA ALA A 35 -15.00 17.38 16.73
C ALA A 35 -15.63 18.60 16.04
N LYS A 36 -16.30 18.41 14.88
CA LYS A 36 -17.65 18.96 14.56
C LYS A 36 -18.19 18.57 13.15
N GLU A 37 -19.49 18.24 13.17
CA GLU A 37 -20.58 18.29 12.16
C GLU A 37 -20.57 17.50 10.83
N LYS A 38 -21.66 16.74 10.64
CA LYS A 38 -22.03 15.94 9.46
C LYS A 38 -23.11 16.66 8.64
N ARG A 39 -22.99 16.63 7.30
CA ARG A 39 -24.13 16.60 6.38
C ARG A 39 -23.87 15.55 5.30
N PHE A 40 -24.76 14.55 5.24
CA PHE A 40 -24.76 13.53 4.18
C PHE A 40 -25.36 14.09 2.90
N ARG A 41 -24.78 13.75 1.75
CA ARG A 41 -25.37 13.95 0.41
C ARG A 41 -25.60 12.59 -0.25
N GLU A 42 -26.64 12.53 -1.06
CA GLU A 42 -27.15 11.35 -1.76
C GLU A 42 -26.19 10.83 -2.86
N ILE A 43 -26.30 9.54 -3.16
CA ILE A 43 -25.44 8.80 -4.11
C ILE A 43 -26.01 8.93 -5.54
N PRO A 44 -25.22 9.34 -6.55
CA PRO A 44 -25.70 9.41 -7.93
C PRO A 44 -25.74 8.04 -8.62
N THR A 45 -26.68 7.91 -9.57
CA THR A 45 -26.94 6.69 -10.36
C THR A 45 -25.98 6.51 -11.55
N PRO A 46 -25.85 5.27 -12.09
CA PRO A 46 -24.78 4.88 -13.03
C PRO A 46 -24.77 5.59 -14.40
N SER A 47 -25.89 6.18 -14.86
CA SER A 47 -25.96 6.83 -16.17
C SER A 47 -25.31 8.23 -16.22
N ASN A 48 -24.84 8.76 -15.08
CA ASN A 48 -24.26 10.10 -14.97
C ASN A 48 -22.72 10.13 -15.03
N PHE A 49 -22.03 9.00 -15.11
CA PHE A 49 -20.57 8.96 -14.96
C PHE A 49 -19.83 9.75 -16.04
N VAL A 50 -20.16 9.58 -17.33
CA VAL A 50 -19.44 10.26 -18.43
C VAL A 50 -19.67 11.77 -18.42
N ALA A 51 -20.88 12.23 -18.10
CA ALA A 51 -21.20 13.65 -17.97
C ALA A 51 -20.62 14.29 -16.70
N GLN A 52 -20.43 13.51 -15.64
CA GLN A 52 -19.80 13.97 -14.40
C GLN A 52 -18.29 14.20 -14.57
N TYR A 53 -17.61 13.36 -15.36
CA TYR A 53 -16.20 13.55 -15.72
C TYR A 53 -15.96 14.81 -16.54
N ALA A 54 -16.80 15.08 -17.56
CA ALA A 54 -16.71 16.31 -18.35
C ALA A 54 -16.95 17.59 -17.52
N ARG A 55 -17.72 17.50 -16.42
CA ARG A 55 -17.95 18.61 -15.47
C ARG A 55 -16.82 18.76 -14.44
N GLU A 56 -16.08 17.70 -14.14
CA GLU A 56 -14.92 17.80 -13.24
C GLU A 56 -13.73 18.50 -13.89
N GLU A 57 -13.56 18.43 -15.22
CA GLU A 57 -12.56 19.25 -15.95
C GLU A 57 -12.88 20.75 -15.95
N GLN A 58 -14.14 21.14 -15.77
CA GLN A 58 -14.56 22.54 -15.68
C GLN A 58 -14.60 23.09 -14.25
N ARG A 59 -14.23 22.30 -13.24
CA ARG A 59 -14.06 22.85 -11.88
C ARG A 59 -12.86 23.79 -11.88
N SER A 60 -13.09 25.03 -11.46
CA SER A 60 -12.03 25.97 -11.13
C SER A 60 -10.95 25.26 -10.30
N PRO A 61 -9.65 25.46 -10.61
CA PRO A 61 -8.58 24.78 -9.91
C PRO A 61 -8.77 24.94 -8.40
N PRO A 62 -8.60 23.85 -7.61
CA PRO A 62 -8.78 23.93 -6.18
C PRO A 62 -7.90 25.07 -5.64
N GLN A 63 -8.51 25.98 -4.88
CA GLN A 63 -7.74 27.06 -4.28
C GLN A 63 -6.58 26.45 -3.48
N PRO A 64 -5.38 27.05 -3.52
CA PRO A 64 -4.23 26.53 -2.80
C PRO A 64 -4.63 26.39 -1.34
N VAL A 65 -4.63 25.15 -0.85
CA VAL A 65 -4.92 24.85 0.55
C VAL A 65 -3.84 25.56 1.35
N VAL A 66 -4.23 26.58 2.13
CA VAL A 66 -3.30 27.23 3.05
C VAL A 66 -2.86 26.16 4.04
N GLU A 67 -1.62 25.71 3.92
CA GLU A 67 -1.07 24.68 4.77
C GLU A 67 -1.03 25.20 6.21
N ASP A 68 -1.78 24.55 7.09
CA ASP A 68 -1.72 24.81 8.53
C ASP A 68 -0.34 24.36 9.02
N PRO A 69 0.54 25.27 9.48
CA PRO A 69 1.90 24.94 9.88
C PRO A 69 1.95 24.00 11.11
N SER A 70 0.80 23.79 11.80
CA SER A 70 0.67 22.83 12.89
C SER A 70 0.36 21.40 12.44
N ARG A 71 -0.01 21.21 11.17
CA ARG A 71 -0.26 19.88 10.58
C ARG A 71 1.03 19.38 9.96
N HIS A 72 1.43 18.19 10.36
CA HIS A 72 2.69 17.62 9.91
C HIS A 72 2.42 16.35 9.13
N TRP A 73 2.65 16.47 7.84
CA TRP A 73 2.45 15.43 6.87
C TRP A 73 3.79 15.05 6.27
N ILE A 74 4.19 13.79 6.41
CA ILE A 74 5.22 13.24 5.53
C ILE A 74 4.59 13.22 4.14
N HIS A 75 5.21 13.86 3.15
CA HIS A 75 4.70 13.87 1.79
C HIS A 75 4.64 12.43 1.27
N VAL A 76 3.45 11.83 1.38
CA VAL A 76 3.15 10.57 0.75
C VAL A 76 2.86 10.93 -0.70
N PRO A 77 3.60 10.36 -1.67
CA PRO A 77 3.31 10.68 -3.06
C PRO A 77 1.85 10.32 -3.34
N GLU A 78 1.09 11.24 -3.89
CA GLU A 78 -0.31 10.98 -4.17
C GLU A 78 -0.43 9.83 -5.15
N ASN A 79 -1.51 9.06 -5.06
CA ASN A 79 -1.82 8.22 -6.20
C ASN A 79 -2.13 9.15 -7.37
N GLY A 80 -1.51 8.91 -8.51
CA GLY A 80 -1.86 9.62 -9.73
C GLY A 80 -3.35 9.49 -10.03
N ARG A 81 -3.83 10.26 -11.01
CA ARG A 81 -5.22 10.24 -11.50
C ARG A 81 -5.71 8.85 -11.95
N TYR A 82 -4.81 7.88 -12.01
CA TYR A 82 -4.98 6.54 -12.51
C TYR A 82 -5.40 5.49 -11.46
N PHE A 83 -5.64 5.88 -10.21
CA PHE A 83 -6.17 4.96 -9.20
C PHE A 83 -7.65 4.65 -9.50
N VAL A 84 -7.96 3.39 -9.75
CA VAL A 84 -9.31 2.92 -10.10
C VAL A 84 -9.82 1.83 -9.16
N GLY A 85 -11.14 1.78 -9.00
CA GLY A 85 -11.81 0.74 -8.25
C GLY A 85 -11.61 0.78 -6.73
N ARG A 86 -11.75 -0.39 -6.11
CA ARG A 86 -11.45 -0.65 -4.68
C ARG A 86 -12.29 0.12 -3.65
N GLN A 87 -13.39 0.74 -4.08
CA GLN A 87 -14.21 1.57 -3.19
C GLN A 87 -14.74 0.81 -1.98
N GLY A 88 -15.13 -0.46 -2.15
CA GLY A 88 -15.57 -1.29 -1.03
C GLY A 88 -14.49 -1.52 0.04
N ILE A 89 -13.21 -1.59 -0.34
CA ILE A 89 -12.10 -1.73 0.62
C ILE A 89 -11.78 -0.37 1.28
N LEU A 90 -11.78 0.71 0.48
CA LEU A 90 -11.56 2.06 1.02
C LEU A 90 -12.61 2.43 2.05
N GLU A 91 -13.88 2.13 1.76
CA GLU A 91 -14.99 2.39 2.68
C GLU A 91 -14.87 1.57 3.96
N LYS A 92 -14.50 0.28 3.87
CA LYS A 92 -14.24 -0.55 5.05
C LYS A 92 -13.17 0.07 5.95
N ILE A 93 -12.03 0.48 5.37
CA ILE A 93 -10.95 1.12 6.13
C ILE A 93 -11.45 2.42 6.78
N LYS A 94 -12.20 3.25 6.05
CA LYS A 94 -12.78 4.50 6.57
C LYS A 94 -13.74 4.26 7.72
N ILE A 95 -14.62 3.26 7.63
CA ILE A 95 -15.53 2.89 8.72
C ILE A 95 -14.73 2.51 9.97
N SER A 96 -13.70 1.68 9.82
CA SER A 96 -12.88 1.22 10.94
C SER A 96 -12.04 2.34 11.58
N PHE A 97 -11.66 3.38 10.82
CA PHE A 97 -10.79 4.46 11.29
C PHE A 97 -11.51 5.75 11.71
N VAL A 98 -12.53 6.18 10.97
CA VAL A 98 -13.11 7.53 11.08
C VAL A 98 -14.39 7.53 11.92
N GLN A 99 -15.22 6.49 11.79
CA GLN A 99 -16.55 6.51 12.39
C GLN A 99 -16.54 6.18 13.89
N VAL A 100 -15.46 5.58 14.39
CA VAL A 100 -15.34 5.20 15.79
C VAL A 100 -14.52 6.25 16.53
N ALA A 101 -15.21 7.20 17.17
CA ALA A 101 -14.62 8.44 17.68
C ALA A 101 -13.57 8.27 18.81
N THR A 102 -13.50 7.11 19.45
CA THR A 102 -12.63 6.89 20.61
C THR A 102 -11.90 5.54 20.55
N GLY A 103 -10.66 5.53 21.00
CA GLY A 103 -9.86 4.34 21.16
C GLY A 103 -8.82 4.13 20.06
N GLN A 104 -8.05 3.09 20.28
CA GLN A 104 -6.97 2.61 19.45
C GLN A 104 -7.52 1.59 18.43
N ARG A 105 -7.21 1.75 17.14
CA ARG A 105 -7.82 1.00 16.03
C ARG A 105 -6.82 0.53 14.98
N SER A 106 -6.61 -0.77 14.87
CA SER A 106 -5.78 -1.34 13.82
C SER A 106 -6.68 -1.87 12.70
N PHE A 107 -6.14 -1.91 11.49
CA PHE A 107 -6.78 -2.57 10.35
C PHE A 107 -5.68 -3.20 9.50
N ALA A 108 -5.80 -4.49 9.21
CA ALA A 108 -4.87 -5.18 8.32
C ALA A 108 -5.44 -5.35 6.92
N LEU A 109 -4.71 -4.86 5.92
CA LEU A 109 -4.92 -5.12 4.51
C LEU A 109 -3.90 -6.16 4.04
N TRP A 110 -4.36 -7.36 3.70
CA TRP A 110 -3.46 -8.43 3.26
C TRP A 110 -3.77 -8.93 1.86
N ALA A 111 -2.71 -9.27 1.11
CA ALA A 111 -2.77 -9.90 -0.20
C ALA A 111 -1.36 -10.23 -0.70
N GLY A 112 -1.28 -10.93 -1.82
CA GLY A 112 -0.03 -11.17 -2.52
C GLY A 112 0.71 -9.90 -2.96
N LYS A 113 1.91 -10.11 -3.51
CA LYS A 113 2.69 -9.03 -4.14
C LYS A 113 1.93 -8.51 -5.35
N GLY A 114 2.01 -7.20 -5.62
CA GLY A 114 1.40 -6.60 -6.82
C GLY A 114 -0.11 -6.36 -6.80
N PHE A 115 -0.81 -6.66 -5.71
CA PHE A 115 -2.27 -6.43 -5.59
C PHE A 115 -2.68 -4.96 -5.39
N GLY A 116 -1.73 -4.07 -5.13
CA GLY A 116 -2.00 -2.64 -4.93
C GLY A 116 -2.21 -2.21 -3.47
N LYS A 117 -1.70 -2.96 -2.49
CA LYS A 117 -1.88 -2.64 -1.05
C LYS A 117 -1.34 -1.25 -0.69
N THR A 118 -0.12 -0.96 -1.13
CA THR A 118 0.56 0.33 -0.88
C THR A 118 -0.21 1.48 -1.52
N GLN A 119 -0.77 1.28 -2.71
CA GLN A 119 -1.59 2.26 -3.41
C GLN A 119 -2.89 2.54 -2.63
N ILE A 120 -3.56 1.52 -2.08
CA ILE A 120 -4.74 1.74 -1.22
C ILE A 120 -4.36 2.53 0.03
N ALA A 121 -3.25 2.19 0.69
CA ALA A 121 -2.78 2.94 1.86
C ALA A 121 -2.50 4.41 1.51
N ARG A 122 -1.82 4.68 0.39
CA ARG A 122 -1.60 6.04 -0.13
C ARG A 122 -2.91 6.78 -0.37
N LYS A 123 -3.92 6.10 -0.94
CA LYS A 123 -5.25 6.69 -1.18
C LYS A 123 -5.93 7.09 0.12
N ILE A 124 -5.95 6.19 1.10
CA ILE A 124 -6.52 6.46 2.42
C ILE A 124 -5.83 7.64 3.08
N VAL A 125 -4.50 7.71 3.02
CA VAL A 125 -3.74 8.85 3.54
C VAL A 125 -4.18 10.14 2.87
N SER A 126 -4.16 10.19 1.54
CA SER A 126 -4.52 11.40 0.79
C SER A 126 -5.95 11.90 1.09
N GLU A 127 -6.90 10.98 1.31
CA GLU A 127 -8.30 11.32 1.59
C GLU A 127 -8.55 11.69 3.06
N ASN A 128 -7.64 11.35 3.97
CA ASN A 128 -7.81 11.54 5.42
C ASN A 128 -6.76 12.48 6.04
N THR A 129 -6.01 13.22 5.22
CA THR A 129 -5.02 14.21 5.68
C THR A 129 -5.64 15.27 6.58
N HIS A 130 -6.88 15.66 6.33
CA HIS A 130 -7.59 16.66 7.14
C HIS A 130 -8.09 16.12 8.48
N HIS A 131 -8.21 14.79 8.63
CA HIS A 131 -8.70 14.16 9.86
C HIS A 131 -7.58 13.81 10.83
N SER A 132 -6.34 13.68 10.34
CA SER A 132 -5.20 13.23 11.14
C SER A 132 -4.16 14.36 11.22
N PRO A 133 -3.95 14.99 12.38
CA PRO A 133 -2.94 16.04 12.52
C PRO A 133 -1.52 15.51 12.27
N TYR A 134 -1.32 14.21 12.50
CA TYR A 134 -0.05 13.52 12.35
C TYR A 134 -0.22 12.21 11.58
N ILE A 135 0.56 12.05 10.51
CA ILE A 135 0.62 10.83 9.72
C ILE A 135 2.06 10.35 9.67
N LEU A 136 2.29 9.10 10.06
CA LEU A 136 3.59 8.45 10.06
C LEU A 136 3.62 7.31 9.04
N TRP A 137 4.24 7.58 7.90
CA TRP A 137 4.48 6.57 6.88
C TRP A 137 5.76 5.78 7.17
N CYS A 138 5.65 4.47 7.39
CA CYS A 138 6.78 3.62 7.74
C CYS A 138 6.87 2.39 6.82
N GLN A 139 8.10 2.00 6.47
CA GLN A 139 8.38 0.73 5.83
C GLN A 139 8.85 -0.26 6.88
N ALA A 140 8.00 -1.25 7.20
CA ALA A 140 8.26 -2.17 8.31
C ALA A 140 8.85 -3.53 7.89
N GLU A 141 9.65 -3.54 6.83
CA GLU A 141 10.23 -4.76 6.26
C GLU A 141 11.16 -5.47 7.26
N ASN A 142 11.87 -4.68 8.07
CA ASN A 142 12.69 -5.15 9.16
C ASN A 142 12.79 -4.09 10.25
N LYS A 143 13.27 -4.49 11.44
CA LYS A 143 13.41 -3.62 12.61
C LYS A 143 14.26 -2.37 12.33
N THR A 144 15.32 -2.50 11.53
CA THR A 144 16.22 -1.39 11.20
C THR A 144 15.51 -0.31 10.40
N ARG A 145 14.75 -0.68 9.36
CA ARG A 145 13.97 0.28 8.54
C ARG A 145 12.91 1.03 9.35
N ILE A 146 12.27 0.34 10.29
CA ILE A 146 11.33 0.97 11.23
C ILE A 146 12.08 2.06 12.00
N MET A 147 13.22 1.71 12.60
CA MET A 147 14.03 2.64 13.39
C MET A 147 14.51 3.84 12.59
N GLU A 148 15.06 3.62 11.39
CA GLU A 148 15.47 4.68 10.48
C GLU A 148 14.31 5.65 10.18
N THR A 149 13.10 5.11 9.94
CA THR A 149 11.92 5.95 9.70
C THR A 149 11.56 6.79 10.93
N PHE A 150 11.59 6.19 12.13
CA PHE A 150 11.31 6.90 13.37
C PHE A 150 12.34 7.97 13.68
N GLU A 151 13.61 7.71 13.39
CA GLU A 151 14.70 8.66 13.55
C GLU A 151 14.51 9.86 12.64
N GLN A 152 14.31 9.61 11.34
CA GLN A 152 14.03 10.65 10.36
C GLN A 152 12.79 11.47 10.75
N TYR A 153 11.75 10.80 11.27
CA TYR A 153 10.58 11.49 11.78
C TYR A 153 10.94 12.37 12.99
N ALA A 154 11.59 11.84 14.02
CA ALA A 154 11.97 12.59 15.21
C ALA A 154 12.83 13.82 14.89
N ILE A 155 13.81 13.68 13.99
CA ILE A 155 14.65 14.77 13.48
C ILE A 155 13.80 15.81 12.74
N SER A 156 12.91 15.37 11.83
CA SER A 156 12.03 16.28 11.07
C SER A 156 11.10 17.10 11.97
N ARG A 157 10.74 16.54 13.13
CA ARG A 157 9.89 17.17 14.14
C ARG A 157 10.68 18.00 15.15
N LYS A 158 12.01 18.07 15.02
CA LYS A 158 12.91 18.71 15.99
C LYS A 158 12.69 18.21 17.42
N LEU A 159 12.30 16.93 17.55
CA LEU A 159 12.19 16.26 18.85
C LEU A 159 13.58 15.87 19.38
N VAL A 160 14.55 15.82 18.47
CA VAL A 160 15.98 15.66 18.76
C VAL A 160 16.69 16.89 18.22
N ASP A 161 17.47 17.56 19.08
CA ASP A 161 18.28 18.69 18.66
C ASP A 161 19.52 18.19 17.90
N ASN A 162 19.66 18.57 16.64
CA ASN A 162 20.88 18.33 15.84
C ASN A 162 22.08 19.15 16.32
N ARG A 163 21.92 19.95 17.39
CA ARG A 163 22.95 20.83 17.93
C ARG A 163 23.74 20.06 18.98
N GLY A 164 24.76 19.35 18.49
CA GLY A 164 25.64 18.49 19.28
C GLY A 164 26.13 19.13 20.58
N GLY A 165 26.03 18.34 21.65
CA GLY A 165 26.60 18.63 22.96
C GLY A 165 26.53 17.40 23.85
N ASP A 166 25.36 16.76 23.90
CA ASP A 166 25.16 15.44 24.52
C ASP A 166 24.88 14.40 23.43
N SER A 167 25.57 13.25 23.47
CA SER A 167 25.49 12.21 22.44
C SER A 167 24.01 11.90 22.07
N PRO A 168 23.53 12.31 20.88
CA PRO A 168 22.14 12.10 20.46
C PRO A 168 21.76 10.61 20.48
N ASP A 169 22.77 9.75 20.35
CA ASP A 169 22.66 8.30 20.49
C ASP A 169 21.96 7.89 21.79
N LYS A 170 22.28 8.45 22.96
CA LYS A 170 21.68 7.96 24.22
C LYS A 170 20.20 8.33 24.37
N ASN A 171 19.80 9.53 23.98
CA ASN A 171 18.41 9.98 24.13
C ASN A 171 17.52 9.42 23.03
N PHE A 172 18.02 9.36 21.78
CA PHE A 172 17.30 8.72 20.69
C PHE A 172 17.25 7.21 20.89
N GLU A 173 18.35 6.56 21.26
CA GLU A 173 18.34 5.12 21.56
C GLU A 173 17.45 4.81 22.76
N THR A 174 17.31 5.70 23.76
CA THR A 174 16.33 5.49 24.85
C THR A 174 14.89 5.68 24.39
N ALA A 175 14.57 6.71 23.62
CA ALA A 175 13.23 6.94 23.08
C ALA A 175 12.83 5.85 22.07
N ALA A 176 13.77 5.45 21.22
CA ALA A 176 13.59 4.47 20.17
C ALA A 176 13.71 3.03 20.69
N ARG A 177 14.51 2.73 21.74
CA ARG A 177 14.41 1.47 22.51
C ARG A 177 13.10 1.41 23.25
N GLY A 178 12.68 2.51 23.88
CA GLY A 178 11.35 2.63 24.47
C GLY A 178 10.28 2.26 23.46
N PHE A 179 10.36 2.81 22.25
CA PHE A 179 9.46 2.51 21.14
C PHE A 179 9.59 1.07 20.57
N LEU A 180 10.80 0.50 20.52
CA LEU A 180 11.06 -0.85 20.02
C LEU A 180 10.67 -1.96 21.00
N ASP A 181 10.98 -1.80 22.28
CA ASP A 181 10.55 -2.74 23.33
C ASP A 181 9.03 -2.71 23.48
N TRP A 182 8.46 -1.54 23.24
CA TRP A 182 7.03 -1.31 23.12
C TRP A 182 6.42 -2.01 21.87
N PHE A 183 7.14 -2.05 20.75
CA PHE A 183 6.79 -2.88 19.58
C PHE A 183 6.91 -4.39 19.84
N ARG A 184 7.90 -4.83 20.64
CA ARG A 184 8.16 -6.25 20.94
C ARG A 184 7.12 -6.86 21.89
N THR A 185 6.40 -6.06 22.66
CA THR A 185 5.52 -6.51 23.75
C THR A 185 4.02 -6.57 23.39
N LEU A 186 3.66 -6.54 22.10
CA LEU A 186 2.26 -6.54 21.61
C LEU A 186 1.41 -5.33 22.04
N HIS A 187 1.99 -4.35 22.75
CA HIS A 187 1.35 -3.09 23.05
C HIS A 187 1.71 -2.05 21.98
N TYR A 188 1.32 -2.30 20.72
CA TYR A 188 1.72 -1.51 19.54
C TYR A 188 1.01 -0.14 19.36
N TRP A 189 0.27 0.32 20.37
CA TRP A 189 -0.33 1.67 20.44
C TRP A 189 0.32 2.77 21.32
N PRO A 190 0.81 3.90 20.75
CA PRO A 190 1.58 4.86 21.53
C PRO A 190 0.72 5.35 22.69
N TYR A 191 1.36 5.76 23.79
CA TYR A 191 0.64 6.30 24.95
C TYR A 191 -0.32 7.41 24.50
N GLY A 192 -1.62 7.12 24.57
CA GLY A 192 -2.65 7.95 23.96
C GLY A 192 -4.02 7.26 24.00
N ARG A 193 -5.08 8.06 24.03
CA ARG A 193 -6.47 7.56 24.08
C ARG A 193 -7.04 7.22 22.70
N SER A 194 -6.36 7.62 21.63
CA SER A 194 -6.83 7.46 20.25
C SER A 194 -5.69 7.30 19.25
N GLY A 195 -5.97 6.60 18.15
CA GLY A 195 -5.08 6.46 17.01
C GLY A 195 -5.52 5.33 16.08
N SER A 196 -5.02 5.34 14.84
CA SER A 196 -5.33 4.36 13.81
C SER A 196 -4.07 3.78 13.16
N VAL A 197 -4.04 2.47 12.92
CA VAL A 197 -2.87 1.79 12.33
C VAL A 197 -3.35 0.97 11.15
N LEU A 198 -2.86 1.29 9.95
CA LEU A 198 -3.14 0.50 8.75
C LEU A 198 -1.94 -0.41 8.49
N ILE A 199 -2.16 -1.70 8.47
CA ILE A 199 -1.10 -2.69 8.25
C ILE A 199 -1.25 -3.19 6.82
N THR A 200 -0.21 -3.10 5.99
CA THR A 200 -0.19 -3.76 4.68
C THR A 200 0.73 -4.96 4.72
N THR A 201 0.20 -6.16 4.49
CA THR A 201 0.98 -7.39 4.70
C THR A 201 0.69 -8.44 3.66
N HIS A 202 1.58 -9.42 3.57
CA HIS A 202 1.38 -10.64 2.79
C HIS A 202 0.75 -11.74 3.65
N ASP A 203 0.92 -11.66 4.96
CA ASP A 203 0.46 -12.67 5.89
C ASP A 203 -1.01 -12.46 6.24
N SER A 204 -1.83 -13.46 5.90
CA SER A 204 -3.26 -13.47 6.21
C SER A 204 -3.57 -13.56 7.71
N SER A 205 -2.60 -13.99 8.53
CA SER A 205 -2.77 -14.09 9.97
C SER A 205 -3.12 -12.75 10.60
N PHE A 206 -2.49 -11.65 10.17
CA PHE A 206 -2.76 -10.30 10.66
C PHE A 206 -4.21 -9.85 10.47
N GLY A 207 -4.86 -10.37 9.43
CA GLY A 207 -6.22 -10.04 9.07
C GLY A 207 -7.31 -10.87 9.74
N ARG A 208 -6.94 -12.08 10.17
CA ARG A 208 -7.85 -13.08 10.73
C ARG A 208 -7.68 -13.24 12.24
N SER A 209 -6.49 -12.96 12.73
CA SER A 209 -6.20 -12.92 14.15
C SER A 209 -6.59 -11.56 14.72
N ASN A 210 -6.96 -11.56 15.99
CA ASN A 210 -7.17 -10.38 16.81
C ASN A 210 -5.94 -9.44 16.90
N LEU A 211 -4.82 -9.72 16.22
CA LEU A 211 -3.61 -8.88 16.20
C LEU A 211 -3.91 -7.46 15.73
N ALA A 212 -4.62 -7.32 14.61
CA ALA A 212 -4.99 -6.01 14.06
C ALA A 212 -6.41 -5.59 14.43
N GLY A 213 -7.16 -6.40 15.20
CA GLY A 213 -8.56 -6.16 15.51
C GLY A 213 -9.53 -6.35 14.33
N ASP A 214 -9.25 -5.74 13.19
CA ASP A 214 -10.03 -5.79 11.95
C ASP A 214 -9.11 -5.92 10.72
N GLY A 215 -9.69 -6.27 9.58
CA GLY A 215 -8.96 -6.24 8.32
C GLY A 215 -9.73 -6.78 7.11
N ALA A 216 -9.11 -6.63 5.93
CA ALA A 216 -9.63 -7.18 4.68
C ALA A 216 -8.55 -7.81 3.78
N ARG A 217 -8.92 -8.91 3.11
CA ARG A 217 -8.16 -9.46 1.98
C ARG A 217 -8.38 -8.58 0.75
N LEU A 218 -7.30 -8.20 0.09
CA LEU A 218 -7.38 -7.54 -1.21
C LEU A 218 -7.41 -8.59 -2.33
N ASN A 219 -8.45 -8.55 -3.16
CA ASN A 219 -8.62 -9.44 -4.31
C ASN A 219 -7.98 -8.85 -5.56
N MET A 220 -8.02 -9.55 -6.70
CA MET A 220 -7.70 -8.95 -8.00
C MET A 220 -8.67 -7.78 -8.32
N LEU A 221 -8.38 -6.98 -9.33
CA LEU A 221 -9.35 -5.95 -9.76
C LEU A 221 -10.58 -6.65 -10.35
N GLU A 222 -11.72 -5.99 -10.21
CA GLU A 222 -12.87 -6.36 -11.01
C GLU A 222 -12.58 -6.02 -12.47
N THR A 223 -13.04 -6.86 -13.40
CA THR A 223 -12.86 -6.64 -14.85
C THR A 223 -13.17 -5.20 -15.30
N PRO A 224 -14.31 -4.57 -14.93
CA PRO A 224 -14.57 -3.18 -15.32
C PRO A 224 -13.52 -2.19 -14.79
N ASP A 225 -12.98 -2.40 -13.58
CA ASP A 225 -11.94 -1.54 -13.02
C ASP A 225 -10.58 -1.79 -13.69
N ALA A 226 -10.26 -3.03 -14.02
CA ALA A 226 -9.05 -3.38 -14.77
C ALA A 226 -9.06 -2.74 -16.18
N ILE A 227 -10.20 -2.77 -16.87
CA ILE A 227 -10.37 -2.10 -18.16
C ILE A 227 -10.21 -0.59 -18.02
N LYS A 228 -10.84 0.03 -17.02
CA LYS A 228 -10.65 1.46 -16.71
C LYS A 228 -9.19 1.81 -16.43
N MET A 229 -8.46 0.93 -15.74
CA MET A 229 -7.03 1.13 -15.47
C MET A 229 -6.24 1.27 -16.77
N VAL A 230 -6.49 0.39 -17.75
CA VAL A 230 -5.85 0.43 -19.08
C VAL A 230 -6.20 1.72 -19.80
N LEU A 231 -7.49 2.02 -19.92
CA LEU A 231 -7.98 3.19 -20.63
C LEU A 231 -7.46 4.51 -20.04
N PHE A 232 -7.27 4.59 -18.73
CA PHE A 232 -6.77 5.81 -18.08
C PHE A 232 -5.26 5.97 -18.16
N GLN A 233 -4.47 4.89 -18.19
CA GLN A 233 -3.01 4.95 -18.11
C GLN A 233 -2.28 4.95 -19.45
N LEU A 234 -2.98 4.62 -20.54
CA LEU A 234 -2.44 4.79 -21.89
C LEU A 234 -2.24 6.27 -22.20
N SER A 235 -1.06 6.62 -22.70
CA SER A 235 -0.74 8.00 -23.12
C SER A 235 -1.64 8.44 -24.28
N PRO A 236 -1.91 9.75 -24.43
CA PRO A 236 -2.62 10.28 -25.60
C PRO A 236 -1.96 9.87 -26.93
N GLU A 237 -0.63 9.82 -26.97
CA GLU A 237 0.16 9.45 -28.15
C GLU A 237 -0.05 7.97 -28.53
N SER A 238 -0.06 7.08 -27.53
CA SER A 238 -0.36 5.66 -27.75
C SER A 238 -1.81 5.47 -28.18
N ARG A 239 -2.75 6.27 -27.67
CA ARG A 239 -4.16 6.23 -28.14
C ARG A 239 -4.28 6.66 -29.60
N ASN A 240 -3.60 7.74 -30.00
CA ASN A 240 -3.68 8.32 -31.35
C ASN A 240 -3.05 7.45 -32.43
N THR A 241 -2.04 6.66 -32.06
CA THR A 241 -1.28 5.80 -32.98
C THR A 241 -2.12 4.62 -33.50
N HIS A 242 -3.10 4.15 -32.73
CA HIS A 242 -4.12 3.26 -33.26
C HIS A 242 -5.04 4.10 -34.15
N ALA A 243 -4.85 4.05 -35.47
CA ALA A 243 -5.45 4.94 -36.48
C ALA A 243 -7.01 5.05 -36.50
N ASN A 244 -7.71 4.42 -35.56
CA ASN A 244 -9.13 4.59 -35.22
C ASN A 244 -9.35 5.15 -33.78
N ALA A 245 -8.36 5.90 -33.27
CA ALA A 245 -8.11 6.35 -31.90
C ALA A 245 -9.26 7.00 -31.11
N ALA A 246 -10.34 7.41 -31.80
CA ALA A 246 -11.51 7.96 -31.13
C ALA A 246 -12.14 6.96 -30.15
N ASN A 247 -11.94 5.65 -30.39
CA ASN A 247 -12.40 4.60 -29.49
C ASN A 247 -11.33 3.50 -29.39
N LEU A 248 -10.33 3.64 -28.51
CA LEU A 248 -9.76 2.42 -27.94
C LEU A 248 -10.91 1.73 -27.22
N ASP A 249 -11.45 0.71 -27.86
CA ASP A 249 -12.70 0.12 -27.42
C ASP A 249 -12.47 -0.59 -26.09
N GLU A 250 -13.50 -0.59 -25.25
CA GLU A 250 -13.57 -1.41 -24.06
C GLU A 250 -13.24 -2.87 -24.38
N GLU A 251 -13.56 -3.33 -25.58
CA GLU A 251 -13.18 -4.66 -26.10
C GLU A 251 -11.67 -4.90 -26.22
N GLU A 252 -10.89 -3.93 -26.69
CA GLU A 252 -9.43 -4.09 -26.82
C GLU A 252 -8.75 -4.10 -25.46
N ALA A 253 -9.16 -3.17 -24.58
CA ALA A 253 -8.71 -3.16 -23.20
C ALA A 253 -9.09 -4.48 -22.49
N ARG A 254 -10.29 -5.02 -22.77
CA ARG A 254 -10.73 -6.33 -22.27
C ARG A 254 -9.85 -7.47 -22.75
N LYS A 255 -9.48 -7.48 -24.04
CA LYS A 255 -8.55 -8.48 -24.61
C LYS A 255 -7.18 -8.43 -23.94
N LEU A 256 -6.69 -7.25 -23.54
CA LEU A 256 -5.44 -7.09 -22.81
C LEU A 256 -5.53 -7.56 -21.34
N VAL A 257 -6.59 -7.21 -20.61
CA VAL A 257 -6.68 -7.55 -19.18
C VAL A 257 -7.03 -9.01 -18.90
N SER A 258 -7.75 -9.66 -19.82
CA SER A 258 -8.18 -11.07 -19.70
C SER A 258 -7.02 -12.03 -19.41
N PRO A 259 -5.95 -12.08 -20.24
CA PRO A 259 -4.80 -12.96 -19.98
C PRO A 259 -3.98 -12.54 -18.74
N LEU A 260 -4.09 -11.30 -18.30
CA LEU A 260 -3.45 -10.78 -17.09
C LEU A 260 -4.26 -11.06 -15.81
N GLN A 261 -5.42 -11.73 -15.94
CA GLN A 261 -6.30 -12.08 -14.82
C GLN A 261 -6.65 -10.88 -13.92
N ASN A 262 -6.79 -9.69 -14.50
CA ASN A 262 -7.05 -8.44 -13.76
C ASN A 262 -6.00 -8.12 -12.66
N PHE A 263 -4.76 -8.58 -12.81
CA PHE A 263 -3.69 -8.37 -11.84
C PHE A 263 -3.08 -6.96 -11.98
N PRO A 264 -3.21 -6.07 -10.98
CA PRO A 264 -2.87 -4.65 -11.14
C PRO A 264 -1.42 -4.41 -11.58
N LEU A 265 -0.46 -5.09 -10.95
CA LEU A 265 0.95 -4.90 -11.27
C LEU A 265 1.31 -5.41 -12.67
N ALA A 266 0.65 -6.48 -13.14
CA ALA A 266 0.91 -7.02 -14.48
C ALA A 266 0.33 -6.07 -15.53
N ILE A 267 -0.89 -5.56 -15.31
CA ILE A 267 -1.49 -4.52 -16.15
C ILE A 267 -0.58 -3.30 -16.23
N HIS A 268 -0.11 -2.78 -15.09
CA HIS A 268 0.79 -1.64 -15.06
C HIS A 268 2.11 -1.89 -15.80
N ALA A 269 2.69 -3.09 -15.67
CA ALA A 269 3.92 -3.44 -16.39
C ALA A 269 3.69 -3.47 -17.91
N CYS A 270 2.58 -4.06 -18.38
CA CYS A 270 2.20 -4.05 -19.78
C CYS A 270 1.99 -2.63 -20.31
N LEU A 271 1.32 -1.77 -19.55
CA LEU A 271 1.10 -0.38 -19.92
C LEU A 271 2.39 0.42 -20.01
N GLY A 272 3.35 0.16 -19.11
CA GLY A 272 4.68 0.76 -19.19
C GLY A 272 5.37 0.40 -20.52
N ALA A 273 5.39 -0.88 -20.87
CA ALA A 273 5.97 -1.33 -22.14
C ALA A 273 5.26 -0.74 -23.38
N ILE A 274 3.92 -0.63 -23.35
CA ILE A 274 3.14 -0.03 -24.44
C ILE A 274 3.45 1.47 -24.57
N ASN A 275 3.56 2.18 -23.46
CA ASN A 275 3.86 3.61 -23.46
C ASN A 275 5.33 3.90 -23.87
N GLU A 276 6.25 2.95 -23.64
CA GLU A 276 7.67 3.04 -24.05
C GLU A 276 7.90 2.64 -25.51
N ALA A 277 7.03 1.81 -26.09
CA ALA A 277 7.11 1.41 -27.49
C ALA A 277 6.74 2.59 -28.41
N GLU A 278 7.70 3.49 -28.62
CA GLU A 278 7.60 4.55 -29.62
C GLU A 278 7.46 3.93 -31.03
N GLY A 279 6.32 4.12 -31.69
CA GLY A 279 6.19 3.93 -33.14
C GLY A 279 5.26 2.83 -33.63
N GLY A 280 3.94 3.03 -33.54
CA GLY A 280 3.00 2.32 -34.42
C GLY A 280 2.57 0.92 -33.99
N VAL A 281 3.27 0.30 -33.03
CA VAL A 281 2.98 -1.08 -32.62
C VAL A 281 1.62 -1.14 -31.95
N THR A 282 0.77 -2.06 -32.41
CA THR A 282 -0.56 -2.24 -31.83
C THR A 282 -0.46 -2.80 -30.41
N ILE A 283 -1.42 -2.49 -29.52
CA ILE A 283 -1.48 -3.09 -28.17
C ILE A 283 -1.38 -4.63 -28.24
N ALA A 284 -2.03 -5.22 -29.25
CA ALA A 284 -2.02 -6.65 -29.47
C ALA A 284 -0.61 -7.18 -29.78
N GLU A 285 0.15 -6.51 -30.64
CA GLU A 285 1.53 -6.89 -30.98
C GLU A 285 2.47 -6.72 -29.79
N SER A 286 2.43 -5.57 -29.09
CA SER A 286 3.24 -5.38 -27.88
C SER A 286 2.92 -6.41 -26.80
N PHE A 287 1.63 -6.76 -26.64
CA PHE A 287 1.21 -7.78 -25.69
C PHE A 287 1.69 -9.18 -26.10
N GLN A 288 1.61 -9.51 -27.38
CA GLN A 288 2.04 -10.79 -27.91
C GLN A 288 3.56 -10.96 -27.82
N ASP A 289 4.32 -9.90 -28.06
CA ASP A 289 5.77 -9.87 -27.85
C ASP A 289 6.11 -10.06 -26.37
N LEU A 290 5.40 -9.38 -25.48
CA LEU A 290 5.60 -9.51 -24.05
C LEU A 290 5.29 -10.94 -23.57
N CYS A 291 4.20 -11.55 -24.06
CA CYS A 291 3.85 -12.94 -23.76
C CYS A 291 4.83 -13.96 -24.35
N SER A 292 5.42 -13.64 -25.50
CA SER A 292 6.42 -14.47 -26.16
C SER A 292 7.79 -14.37 -25.48
N SER A 293 8.06 -13.29 -24.76
CA SER A 293 9.25 -13.17 -23.91
C SER A 293 9.14 -14.13 -22.71
N SER A 294 10.05 -15.11 -22.65
CA SER A 294 10.04 -16.14 -21.59
C SER A 294 10.19 -15.54 -20.18
N GLY A 295 10.80 -14.36 -20.08
CA GLY A 295 10.98 -13.60 -18.85
C GLY A 295 9.66 -13.07 -18.27
N ALA A 296 8.82 -12.42 -19.09
CA ALA A 296 7.57 -11.84 -18.60
C ALA A 296 6.58 -12.94 -18.18
N ARG A 297 6.51 -14.04 -18.93
CA ARG A 297 5.65 -15.17 -18.59
C ARG A 297 6.01 -15.80 -17.23
N LYS A 298 7.31 -15.91 -16.92
CA LYS A 298 7.78 -16.41 -15.62
C LYS A 298 7.55 -15.40 -14.48
N ALA A 299 7.67 -14.10 -14.76
CA ALA A 299 7.40 -13.05 -13.78
C ALA A 299 5.90 -12.88 -13.47
N ILE A 300 5.02 -13.08 -14.46
CA ILE A 300 3.57 -12.95 -14.35
C ILE A 300 2.95 -14.24 -13.77
N LEU A 301 3.32 -15.42 -14.29
CA LEU A 301 2.72 -16.71 -13.88
C LEU A 301 3.47 -17.40 -12.72
N GLY A 302 4.69 -16.99 -12.41
CA GLY A 302 5.46 -17.53 -11.28
C GLY A 302 4.86 -17.22 -9.90
N VAL A 303 3.84 -16.38 -9.83
CA VAL A 303 3.17 -15.98 -8.59
C VAL A 303 2.17 -17.02 -8.09
N GLU A 304 1.70 -17.96 -8.94
CA GLU A 304 0.62 -18.89 -8.55
C GLU A 304 1.05 -20.04 -7.63
N LYS A 305 2.31 -20.48 -7.66
CA LYS A 305 2.70 -21.76 -7.01
C LYS A 305 2.81 -21.72 -5.48
N ASP A 306 2.80 -20.55 -4.84
CA ASP A 306 3.08 -20.42 -3.40
C ASP A 306 1.86 -20.18 -2.50
N TYR A 307 0.63 -20.14 -3.03
CA TYR A 307 -0.58 -19.84 -2.22
C TYR A 307 -1.36 -21.08 -1.72
N GLY A 308 -0.75 -22.27 -1.78
CA GLY A 308 -1.41 -23.56 -1.52
C GLY A 308 -0.80 -24.44 -0.43
N LYS A 309 -0.12 -23.88 0.57
CA LYS A 309 0.34 -24.64 1.76
C LYS A 309 0.07 -23.88 3.05
#